data_AF-A0A1F4XKY2-F1
#
_entry.id   AF-A0A1F4XKY2-F1
#
_cell.length_a   1.000
_cell.length_b   1.000
_cell.length_c   1.000
_cell.angle_alpha   90.00
_cell.angle_beta   90.00
_cell.angle_gamma   90.00
#
_symmetry.space_group_name_H-M   'P 1'
#
loop_
_entity.id
_entity.type
_entity.pdbx_description
1 polymer ?
#
loop_
_entity_poly.entity_id
_entity_poly.type
_entity_poly.pdbx_seq_one_letter_code
_entity_poly.pdbx_strand_id
1 'polypeptide(L)'
;MNFAQFLSFDYWFEVNPVGDFQYLRLLTWVTIGFFALAIIFQLWARFGHMNGVVRRFLRRLPGPMYLTGILSAFLLFARFQRAPYVSMRFVLALVFFFFALWLITVVVKFLLHYKQDVGAYIKRKENKKMKKKLKF
;
A
#
# COMPACT_ATOMS: atom_id res chain seq x y z
N MET A 1 16.32 -2.04 23.83
CA MET A 1 16.71 -3.28 23.12
C MET A 1 18.12 -3.05 22.58
N ASN A 2 19.07 -3.95 22.84
CA ASN A 2 20.47 -3.77 22.40
C ASN A 2 20.60 -4.07 20.89
N PHE A 3 21.42 -3.28 20.18
CA PHE A 3 21.64 -3.44 18.73
C PHE A 3 22.16 -4.85 18.37
N ALA A 4 22.98 -5.44 19.23
CA ALA A 4 23.47 -6.81 19.08
C ALA A 4 22.33 -7.86 19.15
N GLN A 5 21.30 -7.64 19.98
CA GLN A 5 20.12 -8.51 20.03
C GLN A 5 19.20 -8.34 18.81
N PHE A 6 19.22 -7.17 18.16
CA PHE A 6 18.48 -6.97 16.92
C PHE A 6 19.08 -7.75 15.74
N LEU A 7 20.40 -7.98 15.75
CA LEU A 7 21.12 -8.72 14.72
C LEU A 7 21.19 -10.24 14.96
N SER A 8 20.73 -10.75 16.11
CA SER A 8 20.82 -12.17 16.41
C SER A 8 19.79 -12.99 15.61
N PHE A 9 20.23 -14.13 15.05
CA PHE A 9 19.35 -15.04 14.32
C PHE A 9 18.19 -15.55 15.20
N ASP A 10 18.45 -15.82 16.47
CA ASP A 10 17.43 -16.26 17.42
C ASP A 10 16.28 -15.25 17.57
N TYR A 11 16.57 -13.94 17.50
CA TYR A 11 15.55 -12.89 17.53
C TYR A 11 14.63 -12.91 16.30
N TRP A 12 15.18 -13.27 15.13
CA TRP A 12 14.45 -13.36 13.86
C TRP A 12 13.83 -14.72 13.61
N PHE A 13 14.19 -15.78 14.35
CA PHE A 13 13.69 -17.14 14.10
C PHE A 13 13.10 -17.81 15.34
N GLU A 14 12.81 -17.04 16.38
CA GLU A 14 12.20 -17.52 17.62
C GLU A 14 10.87 -18.26 17.35
N VAL A 15 10.89 -19.58 17.52
CA VAL A 15 9.74 -20.50 17.33
C VAL A 15 8.90 -20.53 18.61
N ASN A 16 8.60 -19.38 19.20
CA ASN A 16 7.82 -19.33 20.43
C ASN A 16 6.39 -18.87 20.14
N PRO A 17 5.43 -19.80 19.93
CA PRO A 17 4.05 -19.47 19.56
C PRO A 17 3.26 -18.81 20.69
N VAL A 18 3.79 -18.70 21.92
CA VAL A 18 3.03 -18.34 23.12
C VAL A 18 3.45 -16.99 23.75
N GLY A 19 4.60 -16.42 23.39
CA GLY A 19 5.03 -15.13 23.96
C GLY A 19 4.07 -13.99 23.61
N ASP A 20 3.72 -13.14 24.56
CA ASP A 20 2.94 -11.92 24.33
C ASP A 20 3.61 -11.09 23.24
N PHE A 21 3.07 -11.15 22.03
CA PHE A 21 3.59 -10.38 20.91
C PHE A 21 3.21 -8.93 21.18
N GLN A 22 4.12 -8.18 21.80
CA GLN A 22 3.88 -6.78 22.19
C GLN A 22 3.45 -5.89 21.01
N TYR A 23 3.77 -6.31 19.79
CA TYR A 23 3.39 -5.62 18.54
C TYR A 23 2.04 -6.05 17.97
N LEU A 24 1.29 -6.94 18.62
CA LEU A 24 -0.02 -7.40 18.11
C LEU A 24 -1.00 -6.23 18.00
N ARG A 25 -1.03 -5.35 19.00
CA ARG A 25 -1.84 -4.13 18.98
C ARG A 25 -1.43 -3.21 17.83
N LEU A 26 -0.13 -3.02 17.62
CA LEU A 26 0.41 -2.23 16.52
C LEU A 26 0.02 -2.83 15.16
N LEU A 27 0.18 -4.14 14.99
CA LEU A 27 -0.15 -4.85 13.76
C LEU A 27 -1.64 -4.75 13.42
N THR A 28 -2.51 -4.87 14.43
CA THR A 28 -3.96 -4.66 14.26
C THR A 28 -4.26 -3.25 13.78
N TRP A 29 -3.67 -2.22 14.41
CA TRP A 29 -3.85 -0.84 13.98
C TRP A 29 -3.29 -0.56 12.58
N VAL A 30 -2.14 -1.13 12.23
CA VAL A 30 -1.55 -1.01 10.89
C VAL A 30 -2.46 -1.66 9.85
N THR A 31 -3.00 -2.84 10.15
CA THR A 31 -3.93 -3.55 9.26
C THR A 31 -5.21 -2.73 9.05
N ILE A 32 -5.82 -2.24 10.12
CA ILE A 32 -7.00 -1.35 10.05
C ILE A 32 -6.65 -0.08 9.26
N GLY A 33 -5.49 0.51 9.51
CA GLY A 33 -4.98 1.70 8.82
C GLY A 33 -4.85 1.48 7.31
N PHE A 34 -4.34 0.33 6.87
CA PHE A 34 -4.27 -0.01 5.45
C PHE A 34 -5.65 -0.07 4.79
N PHE A 35 -6.62 -0.75 5.42
CA PHE A 35 -7.98 -0.81 4.90
C PHE A 35 -8.64 0.57 4.88
N ALA A 36 -8.52 1.34 5.97
CA ALA A 36 -9.09 2.67 6.08
C ALA A 36 -8.50 3.62 5.02
N LEU A 37 -7.18 3.64 4.85
CA LEU A 37 -6.52 4.46 3.84
C LEU A 37 -6.88 4.03 2.42
N ALA A 38 -6.97 2.71 2.16
CA ALA A 38 -7.40 2.21 0.85
C ALA A 38 -8.81 2.68 0.50
N ILE A 39 -9.74 2.63 1.47
CA ILE A 39 -11.11 3.14 1.33
C ILE A 39 -11.09 4.66 1.09
N ILE A 40 -10.34 5.42 1.88
CA ILE A 40 -10.21 6.88 1.72
C ILE A 40 -9.71 7.21 0.32
N PHE A 41 -8.63 6.58 -0.15
CA PHE A 41 -8.10 6.81 -1.49
C PHE A 41 -9.09 6.43 -2.59
N GLN A 42 -9.85 5.35 -2.40
CA GLN A 42 -10.86 4.91 -3.35
C GLN A 42 -12.03 5.90 -3.43
N LEU A 43 -12.52 6.39 -2.28
CA LEU A 43 -13.55 7.41 -2.20
C LEU A 43 -13.06 8.72 -2.81
N TRP A 44 -11.84 9.15 -2.49
CA TRP A 44 -11.28 10.39 -2.99
C TRP A 44 -11.04 10.34 -4.50
N ALA A 45 -10.63 9.19 -5.04
CA ALA A 45 -10.53 8.96 -6.47
C ALA A 45 -11.88 8.95 -7.19
N ARG A 46 -12.98 8.64 -6.48
CA ARG A 46 -14.34 8.59 -7.03
C ARG A 46 -15.02 9.96 -7.00
N PHE A 47 -14.99 10.62 -5.85
CA PHE A 47 -15.74 11.86 -5.59
C PHE A 47 -14.88 13.13 -5.69
N GLY A 48 -13.55 13.02 -5.64
CA GLY A 48 -12.66 14.17 -5.74
C GLY A 48 -12.68 14.82 -7.12
N HIS A 49 -12.83 16.15 -7.14
CA HIS A 49 -12.57 16.99 -8.30
C HIS A 49 -11.05 17.10 -8.51
N MET A 50 -10.51 16.17 -9.30
CA MET A 50 -9.08 16.04 -9.53
C MET A 50 -8.77 15.92 -11.02
N ASN A 51 -7.55 16.32 -11.40
CA ASN A 51 -7.04 16.07 -12.75
C ASN A 51 -7.07 14.58 -13.08
N GLY A 52 -7.42 14.23 -14.32
CA GLY A 52 -7.56 12.83 -14.76
C GLY A 52 -6.28 11.99 -14.63
N VAL A 53 -5.12 12.64 -14.50
CA VAL A 53 -3.82 12.01 -14.21
C VAL A 53 -3.74 11.61 -12.73
N VAL A 54 -4.00 12.55 -11.82
CA VAL A 54 -4.02 12.32 -10.36
C VAL A 54 -5.08 11.27 -9.99
N ARG A 55 -6.26 11.34 -10.60
CA ARG A 55 -7.31 10.34 -10.41
C ARG A 55 -6.87 8.93 -10.83
N ARG A 56 -6.17 8.79 -11.96
CA ARG A 56 -5.65 7.49 -12.42
C ARG A 56 -4.59 6.93 -11.47
N PHE A 57 -3.75 7.79 -10.92
CA PHE A 57 -2.77 7.42 -9.91
C PHE A 57 -3.45 6.93 -8.62
N LEU A 58 -4.36 7.74 -8.06
CA LEU A 58 -5.10 7.38 -6.84
C LEU A 58 -5.89 6.08 -6.98
N ARG A 59 -6.42 5.76 -8.17
CA ARG A 59 -7.12 4.48 -8.40
C ARG A 59 -6.21 3.25 -8.36
N ARG A 60 -4.89 3.42 -8.52
CA ARG A 60 -3.92 2.31 -8.46
C ARG A 60 -3.45 2.00 -7.05
N LEU A 61 -3.64 2.93 -6.10
CA LEU A 61 -3.16 2.77 -4.73
C LEU A 61 -3.95 1.73 -3.90
N PRO A 62 -5.30 1.70 -3.94
CA PRO A 62 -6.08 0.83 -3.06
C PRO A 62 -5.79 -0.67 -3.24
N GLY A 63 -5.58 -1.13 -4.48
CA GLY A 63 -5.42 -2.57 -4.76
C GLY A 63 -4.28 -3.22 -3.95
N PRO A 64 -3.04 -2.72 -4.06
CA PRO A 64 -1.92 -3.23 -3.28
C PRO A 64 -2.05 -2.98 -1.77
N MET A 65 -2.71 -1.89 -1.35
CA MET A 65 -3.02 -1.65 0.07
C MET A 65 -4.02 -2.67 0.63
N TYR A 66 -5.02 -3.09 -0.16
CA TYR A 66 -5.90 -4.18 0.23
C TYR A 66 -5.16 -5.51 0.27
N LEU A 67 -4.27 -5.78 -0.68
CA LEU A 67 -3.49 -7.01 -0.69
C LEU A 67 -2.59 -7.11 0.55
N THR A 68 -1.89 -6.04 0.91
CA THR A 68 -1.08 -6.01 2.15
C THR A 68 -1.94 -6.04 3.40
N GLY A 69 -3.11 -5.40 3.38
CA GLY A 69 -4.11 -5.50 4.45
C GLY A 69 -4.60 -6.94 4.66
N ILE A 70 -4.93 -7.66 3.59
CA ILE A 70 -5.37 -9.06 3.64
C ILE A 70 -4.25 -9.97 4.15
N LEU A 71 -3.01 -9.80 3.65
CA LEU A 71 -1.86 -10.55 4.16
C LEU A 71 -1.63 -10.29 5.65
N SER A 72 -1.74 -9.04 6.09
CA SER A 72 -1.60 -8.68 7.51
C SER A 72 -2.74 -9.23 8.37
N ALA A 73 -3.97 -9.22 7.86
CA ALA A 73 -5.13 -9.81 8.51
C ALA A 73 -5.01 -11.33 8.62
N PHE A 74 -4.49 -12.01 7.59
CA PHE A 74 -4.21 -13.43 7.62
C PHE A 74 -3.16 -13.78 8.69
N LEU A 75 -2.09 -12.96 8.80
CA LEU A 75 -1.10 -13.11 9.87
C LEU A 75 -1.72 -12.93 11.26
N LEU A 76 -2.56 -11.92 11.44
CA LEU A 76 -3.32 -11.72 12.68
C LEU A 76 -4.21 -12.93 12.99
N PHE A 77 -4.91 -13.47 12.00
CA PHE A 77 -5.77 -14.64 12.15
C PHE A 77 -4.97 -15.89 12.52
N ALA A 78 -3.88 -16.17 11.83
CA ALA A 78 -2.97 -17.26 12.16
C ALA A 78 -2.44 -17.13 13.60
N ARG A 79 -2.22 -15.89 14.06
CA ARG A 79 -1.85 -15.61 15.45
C ARG A 79 -2.93 -16.00 16.45
N PHE A 80 -4.17 -15.63 16.21
CA PHE A 80 -5.28 -16.05 17.06
C PHE A 80 -5.42 -17.58 17.12
N GLN A 81 -5.08 -18.29 16.04
CA GLN A 81 -5.12 -19.75 15.98
C GLN A 81 -3.88 -20.43 16.60
N ARG A 82 -2.93 -19.68 17.18
CA ARG A 82 -1.68 -20.20 17.76
C ARG A 82 -0.89 -21.14 16.83
N ALA A 83 -1.08 -21.02 15.52
CA ALA A 83 -0.38 -21.91 14.59
C ALA A 83 1.14 -21.67 14.67
N PRO A 84 1.98 -22.70 14.45
CA PRO A 84 3.42 -22.50 14.32
C PRO A 84 3.70 -21.88 12.95
N TYR A 85 4.22 -20.65 12.92
CA TYR A 85 4.70 -19.99 11.70
C TYR A 85 6.13 -19.52 11.89
N VAL A 86 6.90 -19.54 10.78
CA VAL A 86 8.18 -18.84 10.66
C VAL A 86 8.00 -17.41 11.14
N SER A 87 8.99 -16.88 11.87
CA SER A 87 8.80 -15.71 12.75
C SER A 87 7.94 -14.62 12.11
N MET A 88 6.89 -14.25 12.83
CA MET A 88 5.96 -13.21 12.39
C MET A 88 6.69 -11.89 12.07
N ARG A 89 7.84 -11.66 12.73
CA ARG A 89 8.75 -10.52 12.51
C ARG A 89 9.37 -10.54 11.12
N PHE A 90 9.86 -11.69 10.66
CA PHE A 90 10.46 -11.83 9.33
C PHE A 90 9.42 -11.61 8.22
N VAL A 91 8.25 -12.24 8.36
CA VAL A 91 7.16 -12.07 7.38
C VAL A 91 6.68 -10.62 7.34
N LEU A 92 6.55 -9.97 8.50
CA LEU A 92 6.22 -8.54 8.58
C LEU A 92 7.24 -7.65 7.90
N ALA A 93 8.53 -7.87 8.18
CA ALA A 93 9.61 -7.11 7.57
C ALA A 93 9.60 -7.28 6.04
N LEU A 94 9.38 -8.50 5.57
CA LEU A 94 9.31 -8.83 4.14
C LEU A 94 8.11 -8.14 3.47
N VAL A 95 6.90 -8.26 4.04
CA VAL A 95 5.69 -7.58 3.52
C VAL A 95 5.89 -6.05 3.51
N PHE A 96 6.48 -5.50 4.57
CA PHE A 96 6.78 -4.08 4.66
C PHE A 96 7.77 -3.63 3.58
N PHE A 97 8.85 -4.39 3.38
CA PHE A 97 9.87 -4.09 2.37
C PHE A 97 9.28 -4.12 0.95
N PHE A 98 8.49 -5.15 0.61
CA PHE A 98 7.80 -5.21 -0.68
C PHE A 98 6.81 -4.05 -0.87
N PHE A 99 6.05 -3.71 0.17
CA PHE A 99 5.13 -2.56 0.10
C PHE A 99 5.87 -1.23 -0.09
N ALA A 100 6.97 -1.02 0.63
CA ALA A 100 7.79 0.18 0.53
C ALA A 100 8.41 0.31 -0.86
N LEU A 101 9.00 -0.75 -1.40
CA LEU A 101 9.54 -0.77 -2.77
C LEU A 101 8.45 -0.47 -3.80
N TRP A 102 7.28 -1.11 -3.67
CA TRP A 102 6.15 -0.84 -4.55
C TRP A 102 5.71 0.63 -4.47
N LEU A 103 5.55 1.17 -3.26
CA LEU A 103 5.14 2.56 -3.05
C LEU A 103 6.15 3.54 -3.66
N ILE A 104 7.45 3.32 -3.43
CA ILE A 104 8.53 4.13 -4.02
C ILE A 104 8.45 4.07 -5.54
N THR A 105 8.35 2.88 -6.15
CA THR A 105 8.29 2.76 -7.62
C THR A 105 7.09 3.48 -8.21
N VAL A 106 5.94 3.43 -7.54
CA VAL A 106 4.70 4.09 -7.98
C VAL A 106 4.82 5.61 -7.87
N VAL A 107 5.34 6.12 -6.74
CA VAL A 107 5.55 7.56 -6.52
C VAL A 107 6.59 8.12 -7.50
N VAL A 108 7.74 7.46 -7.67
CA VAL A 108 8.79 7.89 -8.59
C VAL A 108 8.28 7.89 -10.04
N LYS A 109 7.59 6.82 -10.48
CA LYS A 109 6.99 6.78 -11.82
C LYS A 109 5.99 7.90 -12.04
N PHE A 110 5.18 8.20 -11.02
CA PHE A 110 4.22 9.30 -11.08
C PHE A 110 4.94 10.65 -11.21
N LEU A 111 5.93 10.93 -10.37
CA LEU A 111 6.67 12.20 -10.40
C LEU A 111 7.40 12.43 -11.73
N LEU A 112 8.08 11.39 -12.26
CA LEU A 112 8.82 11.47 -13.51
C LEU A 112 7.90 11.74 -14.71
N HIS A 113 6.76 11.05 -14.78
CA HIS A 113 5.84 11.16 -15.93
C HIS A 113 4.76 12.22 -15.75
N TYR A 114 4.65 12.84 -14.57
CA TYR A 114 3.57 13.78 -14.25
C TYR A 114 3.45 14.92 -15.27
N LYS A 115 4.56 15.59 -15.59
CA LYS A 115 4.56 16.73 -16.53
C LYS A 115 4.11 16.29 -17.93
N GLN A 116 4.59 15.14 -18.40
CA GLN A 116 4.26 14.60 -19.72
C GLN A 116 2.79 14.16 -19.79
N ASP A 117 2.30 13.45 -18.77
CA ASP A 117 0.93 12.98 -18.69
C ASP A 117 -0.09 14.12 -18.58
N VAL A 118 0.24 15.20 -17.85
CA VAL A 118 -0.60 16.40 -17.77
C VAL A 118 -0.65 17.12 -19.11
N GLY A 119 0.50 17.32 -19.78
CA GLY A 119 0.55 17.93 -21.11
C GLY A 119 -0.25 17.14 -22.15
N ALA A 120 -0.09 15.81 -22.16
CA ALA A 120 -0.86 14.93 -23.03
C ALA A 120 -2.37 14.95 -22.72
N TYR A 121 -2.74 15.05 -21.44
CA TYR A 121 -4.14 15.14 -21.02
C TYR A 121 -4.80 16.43 -21.50
N ILE A 122 -4.11 17.57 -21.39
CA ILE A 122 -4.60 18.88 -21.87
C ILE A 122 -4.81 18.84 -23.38
N LYS A 123 -3.80 18.40 -24.16
CA LYS A 123 -3.92 18.28 -25.63
C LYS A 123 -5.09 17.38 -26.06
N ARG A 124 -5.30 16.25 -25.39
CA ARG A 124 -6.45 15.37 -25.66
C ARG A 124 -7.79 16.03 -25.35
N LYS A 125 -7.87 16.85 -24.30
CA LYS A 125 -9.07 17.60 -23.93
C LYS A 125 -9.41 18.65 -24.97
N GLU A 126 -8.42 19.36 -25.50
CA GLU A 126 -8.58 20.35 -26.57
C GLU A 126 -9.01 19.71 -27.90
N ASN A 127 -8.34 18.63 -28.33
CA ASN A 127 -8.72 17.92 -29.56
C ASN A 127 -10.16 17.39 -29.51
N LYS A 128 -10.61 16.91 -28.34
CA LYS A 128 -12.02 16.50 -28.16
C LYS A 128 -13.00 17.67 -28.28
N LYS A 129 -12.64 18.87 -27.78
CA LYS A 129 -13.46 20.08 -27.95
C LYS A 129 -13.52 20.52 -29.41
N MET A 130 -12.39 20.53 -30.13
CA MET A 130 -12.37 20.89 -31.55
C MET A 130 -13.20 19.92 -32.40
N LYS A 131 -13.07 18.61 -32.18
CA LYS A 131 -13.89 17.60 -32.89
C LYS A 131 -15.40 17.77 -32.65
N LYS A 132 -15.80 18.25 -31.46
CA LYS A 132 -17.21 18.56 -31.19
C LYS A 132 -17.68 19.79 -31.95
N LYS A 133 -16.85 20.85 -32.03
CA LYS A 133 -17.17 22.06 -32.79
C LYS A 133 -17.30 21.81 -34.30
N LEU A 134 -16.51 20.88 -34.86
CA LEU A 134 -16.57 20.53 -36.29
C LEU A 134 -17.76 19.65 -36.69
N LYS A 135 -18.55 19.17 -35.73
CA LYS A 135 -19.77 18.36 -35.97
C LYS A 135 -21.06 19.18 -35.92
N PHE A 136 -20.97 20.46 -35.57
CA PHE A 136 -22.05 21.44 -35.62
C PHE A 136 -21.70 22.46 -36.70
#